data_AF-A0A1I1M7R2-F1
#
_entry.id   AF-A0A1I1M7R2-F1
#
_cell.length_a   1.000
_cell.length_b   1.000
_cell.length_c   1.000
_cell.angle_alpha   90.00
_cell.angle_beta   90.00
_cell.angle_gamma   90.00
#
_symmetry.space_group_name_H-M   'P 1'
#
loop_
_entity.id
_entity.type
_entity.pdbx_description
1 polymer ?
#
loop_
_entity_poly.entity_id
_entity_poly.type
_entity_poly.pdbx_seq_one_letter_code
_entity_poly.pdbx_strand_id
1 'polypeptide(L)'
;MDLAVGTSLTLPLFFLDETLQNRDLEKPDLSIEITLDEDLVAHACENPEADSSICVYITQYQLSDINNDFKFIGSEHVAQLQITPGPCIAVLLSLPDGKTFVSPQMDFLPTFDFEIESDEQSD
;
A
#
# COMPACT_ATOMS: atom_id res chain seq x y z
N MET A 1 -9.11 -6.67 4.69
CA MET A 1 -8.21 -7.33 3.73
C MET A 1 -7.13 -8.02 4.52
N ASP A 2 -6.84 -9.27 4.20
CA ASP A 2 -5.78 -10.05 4.88
C ASP A 2 -4.44 -9.75 4.21
N LEU A 3 -3.41 -9.43 5.01
CA LEU A 3 -2.06 -9.18 4.53
C LEU A 3 -1.18 -10.38 4.89
N ALA A 4 -0.71 -11.10 3.88
CA ALA A 4 0.21 -12.22 4.04
C ALA A 4 1.37 -12.11 3.04
N VAL A 5 2.54 -12.63 3.41
CA VAL A 5 3.74 -12.61 2.56
C VAL A 5 3.46 -13.34 1.26
N GLY A 6 3.87 -12.73 0.14
CA GLY A 6 3.66 -13.25 -1.21
C GLY A 6 2.27 -12.99 -1.79
N THR A 7 1.38 -12.29 -1.07
CA THR A 7 0.10 -11.83 -1.64
C THR A 7 0.29 -10.53 -2.43
N SER A 8 -0.52 -10.36 -3.47
CA SER A 8 -0.59 -9.11 -4.23
C SER A 8 -1.64 -8.19 -3.62
N LEU A 9 -1.24 -6.95 -3.35
CA LEU A 9 -2.10 -5.85 -2.94
C LEU A 9 -2.29 -4.90 -4.12
N THR A 10 -3.52 -4.79 -4.63
CA THR A 10 -3.85 -3.83 -5.69
C THR A 10 -4.55 -2.61 -5.10
N LEU A 11 -4.02 -1.42 -5.39
CA LEU A 11 -4.60 -0.16 -4.93
C LEU A 11 -4.80 0.83 -6.08
N PRO A 12 -5.91 1.59 -6.08
CA PRO A 12 -6.11 2.68 -7.01
C PRO A 12 -5.21 3.86 -6.63
N LEU A 13 -4.63 4.51 -7.62
CA LEU A 13 -3.81 5.70 -7.47
C LEU A 13 -4.43 6.89 -8.20
N PHE A 14 -4.43 8.03 -7.51
CA PHE A 14 -4.97 9.30 -7.99
C PHE A 14 -3.87 10.35 -7.99
N PHE A 15 -3.80 11.17 -9.04
CA PHE A 15 -2.83 12.24 -9.13
C PHE A 15 -3.09 13.28 -8.03
N LEU A 16 -2.05 13.58 -7.26
CA LEU A 16 -2.13 14.54 -6.16
C LEU A 16 -2.08 15.96 -6.71
N ASP A 17 -3.26 16.52 -6.95
CA ASP A 17 -3.47 17.91 -7.35
C ASP A 17 -4.61 18.58 -6.56
N GLU A 18 -4.91 19.84 -6.87
CA GLU A 18 -5.97 20.63 -6.22
C GLU A 18 -7.39 20.07 -6.47
N THR A 19 -7.54 19.16 -7.43
CA THR A 19 -8.81 18.54 -7.83
C THR A 19 -9.06 17.21 -7.15
N LEU A 20 -8.09 16.64 -6.43
CA LEU A 20 -8.15 15.30 -5.82
C LEU A 20 -9.45 15.05 -5.05
N GLN A 21 -9.89 16.02 -4.24
CA GLN A 21 -11.12 15.95 -3.44
C GLN A 21 -12.42 15.78 -4.25
N ASN A 22 -12.40 16.06 -5.55
CA ASN A 22 -13.53 15.93 -6.46
C ASN A 22 -13.41 14.71 -7.39
N ARG A 23 -12.36 13.90 -7.23
CA ARG A 23 -12.13 12.72 -8.07
C ARG A 23 -13.14 11.63 -7.77
N ASP A 24 -13.55 10.95 -8.84
CA ASP A 24 -14.41 9.78 -8.78
C ASP A 24 -13.56 8.56 -8.38
N LEU A 25 -13.85 7.96 -7.23
CA LEU A 25 -13.11 6.82 -6.70
C LEU A 25 -13.20 5.58 -7.61
N GLU A 26 -14.22 5.50 -8.47
CA GLU A 26 -14.38 4.41 -9.45
C GLU A 26 -13.54 4.63 -10.71
N LYS A 27 -12.85 5.78 -10.84
CA LYS A 27 -12.03 6.15 -11.99
C LYS A 27 -10.62 6.59 -11.57
N PRO A 28 -9.76 5.65 -11.13
CA PRO A 28 -8.37 5.95 -10.81
C PRO A 28 -7.57 6.43 -12.02
N ASP A 29 -6.49 7.17 -11.77
CA ASP A 29 -5.55 7.60 -12.80
C ASP A 29 -4.61 6.47 -13.23
N LEU A 30 -4.30 5.55 -12.31
CA LEU A 30 -3.64 4.27 -12.54
C LEU A 30 -3.86 3.34 -11.35
N SER A 31 -3.47 2.08 -11.50
CA SER A 31 -3.46 1.09 -10.42
C SER A 31 -2.01 0.70 -10.11
N ILE A 32 -1.73 0.41 -8.84
CA ILE A 32 -0.48 -0.23 -8.41
C ILE A 32 -0.78 -1.60 -7.84
N GLU A 33 -0.08 -2.61 -8.33
CA GLU A 33 -0.05 -3.96 -7.76
C GLU A 33 1.27 -4.13 -7.01
N ILE A 34 1.19 -4.39 -5.72
CA ILE A 34 2.33 -4.51 -4.81
C ILE A 34 2.46 -5.96 -4.38
N THR A 35 3.63 -6.56 -4.54
CA THR A 35 3.92 -7.85 -3.93
C THR A 35 4.38 -7.62 -2.49
N LEU A 36 3.62 -8.14 -1.52
CA LEU A 36 3.98 -8.00 -0.10
C LEU A 36 5.15 -8.91 0.25
N ASP A 37 6.28 -8.32 0.59
CA ASP A 37 7.44 -9.02 1.15
C ASP A 37 7.36 -9.09 2.69
N GLU A 38 8.31 -9.79 3.30
CA GLU A 38 8.37 -9.97 4.76
C GLU A 38 8.48 -8.63 5.51
N ASP A 39 9.19 -7.66 4.94
CA ASP A 39 9.43 -6.35 5.56
C ASP A 39 8.15 -5.51 5.58
N LEU A 40 7.44 -5.46 4.45
CA LEU A 40 6.15 -4.78 4.34
C LEU A 40 5.09 -5.38 5.26
N VAL A 41 5.03 -6.72 5.37
CA VAL A 41 4.09 -7.40 6.27
C VAL A 41 4.45 -7.15 7.73
N ALA A 42 5.74 -7.23 8.09
CA ALA A 42 6.20 -6.96 9.45
C ALA A 42 5.82 -5.53 9.88
N HIS A 43 6.08 -4.54 9.02
CA HIS A 43 5.70 -3.16 9.29
C HIS A 43 4.18 -2.96 9.34
N ALA A 44 3.41 -3.63 8.48
CA ALA A 44 1.95 -3.56 8.54
C ALA A 44 1.37 -4.15 9.85
N CYS A 45 2.09 -5.03 10.53
CA CYS A 45 1.71 -5.52 11.85
C CYS A 45 2.04 -4.53 12.98
N GLU A 46 2.82 -3.48 12.72
CA GLU A 46 3.08 -2.43 13.69
C GLU A 46 1.83 -1.56 13.88
N ASN A 47 1.59 -1.14 15.11
CA ASN A 47 0.54 -0.17 15.43
C ASN A 47 1.20 1.16 15.82
N PRO A 48 1.37 2.10 14.88
CA PRO A 48 1.97 3.40 15.18
C PRO A 48 1.19 4.14 16.27
N GLU A 49 1.87 4.99 17.03
CA GLU A 49 1.21 5.92 17.95
C GLU A 49 0.27 6.87 17.21
N ALA A 50 -0.74 7.41 17.90
CA ALA A 50 -1.86 8.16 17.31
C ALA A 50 -1.46 9.33 16.38
N ASP A 51 -0.28 9.91 16.55
CA ASP A 51 0.23 11.04 15.76
C ASP A 51 1.46 10.67 14.89
N SER A 52 1.69 9.38 14.66
CA SER A 52 2.85 8.86 13.92
C SER A 52 2.43 7.99 12.74
N SER A 53 3.28 7.94 11.71
CA SER A 53 3.13 7.03 10.58
C SER A 53 4.45 6.38 10.24
N ILE A 54 4.41 5.13 9.81
CA ILE A 54 5.57 4.41 9.28
C ILE A 54 5.52 4.51 7.75
N CYS A 55 6.63 4.85 7.12
CA CYS A 55 6.76 4.87 5.66
C CYS A 55 7.83 3.87 5.23
N VAL A 56 7.43 2.89 4.43
CA VAL A 56 8.30 1.81 3.94
C VAL A 56 8.41 1.91 2.42
N TYR A 57 9.61 1.75 1.88
CA TYR A 57 9.79 1.73 0.42
C TYR A 57 9.33 0.40 -0.15
N ILE A 58 8.53 0.45 -1.23
CA ILE A 58 8.05 -0.74 -1.91
C ILE A 58 9.07 -1.11 -2.99
N THR A 59 9.68 -2.28 -2.86
CA THR A 59 10.73 -2.74 -3.80
C THR A 59 10.15 -3.54 -4.98
N GLN A 60 8.99 -4.16 -4.80
CA GLN A 60 8.35 -5.02 -5.80
C GLN A 60 6.91 -4.57 -6.08
N TYR A 61 6.71 -3.91 -7.21
CA TYR A 61 5.39 -3.49 -7.66
C TYR A 61 5.33 -3.32 -9.18
N GLN A 62 4.11 -3.29 -9.71
CA GLN A 62 3.80 -3.01 -11.11
C GLN A 62 2.68 -1.98 -11.22
N LEU A 63 2.71 -1.17 -12.26
CA LEU A 63 1.66 -0.19 -12.56
C LEU A 63 0.78 -0.72 -13.69
N SER A 64 -0.53 -0.61 -13.54
CA SER A 64 -1.53 -1.01 -14.55
C SER A 64 -2.61 0.06 -14.73
N ASP A 65 -3.50 -0.15 -15.70
CA ASP A 65 -4.70 0.68 -15.94
C ASP A 65 -4.40 2.19 -16.07
N ILE A 66 -3.22 2.51 -16.63
CA ILE A 66 -2.72 3.88 -16.71
C ILE A 66 -3.60 4.70 -17.66
N ASN A 67 -4.21 5.76 -17.12
CA ASN A 67 -4.97 6.74 -17.87
C ASN A 67 -4.11 7.35 -19.00
N ASN A 68 -4.74 7.66 -20.13
CA ASN A 68 -4.10 8.24 -21.31
C ASN A 68 -3.25 9.48 -21.01
N ASP A 69 -3.66 10.30 -20.03
CA ASP A 69 -2.95 11.49 -19.62
C ASP A 69 -1.58 11.20 -18.98
N PHE A 70 -1.38 9.97 -18.50
CA PHE A 70 -0.16 9.51 -17.81
C PHE A 70 0.54 8.35 -18.52
N LYS A 71 0.19 8.06 -19.78
CA LYS A 71 0.75 6.94 -20.58
C LYS A 71 2.27 6.89 -20.71
N PHE A 72 2.96 8.00 -20.42
CA PHE A 72 4.41 8.12 -20.48
C PHE A 72 5.08 8.13 -19.11
N ILE A 73 4.43 7.58 -18.08
CA ILE A 73 5.12 7.26 -16.82
C ILE A 73 6.36 6.40 -17.16
N GLY A 74 7.53 6.97 -16.89
CA GLY A 74 8.81 6.30 -17.10
C GLY A 74 9.01 5.19 -16.06
N SER A 75 10.06 4.39 -16.23
CA SER A 75 10.42 3.33 -15.28
C SER A 75 11.06 3.85 -13.98
N GLU A 76 11.46 5.11 -13.97
CA GLU A 76 12.01 5.76 -12.78
C GLU A 76 10.82 6.30 -11.99
N HIS A 77 10.40 5.58 -10.96
CA HIS A 77 9.40 5.99 -9.99
C HIS A 77 9.69 5.31 -8.64
N VAL A 78 9.26 5.93 -7.55
CA VAL A 78 9.46 5.43 -6.19
C VAL A 78 8.11 5.28 -5.53
N ALA A 79 7.81 4.07 -5.06
CA ALA A 79 6.58 3.78 -4.32
C ALA A 79 6.89 3.60 -2.83
N GLN A 80 6.00 4.11 -1.99
CA GLN A 80 6.08 3.99 -0.54
C GLN A 80 4.73 3.55 0.02
N LEU A 81 4.76 2.63 0.98
CA LEU A 81 3.61 2.25 1.79
C LEU A 81 3.64 3.06 3.07
N GLN A 82 2.59 3.82 3.32
CA GLN A 82 2.38 4.53 4.57
C GLN A 82 1.42 3.73 5.44
N ILE A 83 1.83 3.44 6.68
CA ILE A 83 1.03 2.75 7.70
C ILE A 83 0.69 3.78 8.78
N THR A 84 -0.60 3.92 9.08
CA THR A 84 -1.13 4.86 10.07
C THR A 84 -1.88 4.12 11.18
N PRO A 85 -2.11 4.78 12.33
CA PRO A 85 -2.82 4.16 13.46
C PRO A 85 -4.21 3.68 13.05
N GLY A 86 -4.62 2.51 13.58
CA GLY A 86 -5.93 1.93 13.30
C GLY A 86 -5.94 0.99 12.08
N PRO A 87 -5.06 -0.03 12.09
CA PRO A 87 -4.45 -0.67 10.90
C PRO A 87 -4.93 -0.13 9.54
N CYS A 88 -4.36 1.02 9.17
CA CYS A 88 -4.65 1.69 7.91
C CYS A 88 -3.39 1.79 7.06
N ILE A 89 -3.52 1.52 5.76
CA ILE A 89 -2.45 1.73 4.78
C ILE A 89 -2.86 2.71 3.68
N ALA A 90 -1.88 3.40 3.13
CA ALA A 90 -1.97 4.16 1.89
C ALA A 90 -0.68 4.03 1.09
N VAL A 91 -0.73 4.26 -0.21
CA VAL A 91 0.43 4.22 -1.10
C VAL A 91 0.69 5.61 -1.66
N LEU A 92 1.96 5.97 -1.71
CA LEU A 92 2.45 7.15 -2.42
C LEU A 92 3.39 6.70 -3.55
N LEU A 93 3.13 7.15 -4.77
CA LEU A 93 4.00 6.94 -5.92
C LEU A 93 4.55 8.29 -6.37
N SER A 94 5.86 8.47 -6.29
CA SER A 94 6.56 9.69 -6.68
C SER A 94 7.32 9.50 -7.99
N LEU A 95 7.11 10.43 -8.91
CA LEU A 95 7.84 10.52 -10.18
C LEU A 95 9.04 11.48 -10.07
N PRO A 96 10.09 11.33 -10.92
CA PRO A 96 11.27 12.18 -10.93
C PRO A 96 10.97 13.65 -11.29
N ASP A 97 9.87 13.90 -11.99
CA ASP A 97 9.43 15.24 -12.37
C ASP A 97 8.64 15.95 -11.25
N GLY A 98 8.55 15.33 -10.06
CA GLY A 98 7.88 15.87 -8.88
C GLY A 98 6.37 15.57 -8.82
N LYS A 99 5.80 14.92 -9.84
CA LYS A 99 4.42 14.45 -9.78
C LYS A 99 4.29 13.33 -8.75
N THR A 100 3.20 13.36 -7.98
CA THR A 100 2.92 12.35 -6.96
C THR A 100 1.52 11.79 -7.18
N PHE A 101 1.35 10.49 -6.98
CA PHE A 101 0.05 9.84 -6.90
C PHE A 101 -0.14 9.26 -5.51
N VAL A 102 -1.40 9.23 -5.07
CA VAL A 102 -1.79 8.73 -3.75
C VAL A 102 -2.95 7.76 -3.86
N SER A 103 -2.96 6.72 -3.04
CA SER A 103 -4.15 5.90 -2.85
C SER A 103 -5.04 6.47 -1.74
N PRO A 104 -6.34 6.13 -1.73
CA PRO A 104 -7.15 6.26 -0.53
C PRO A 104 -6.53 5.49 0.63
N GLN A 105 -6.87 5.89 1.86
CA GLN A 105 -6.58 5.07 3.03
C GLN A 105 -7.49 3.84 3.03
N MET A 106 -6.90 2.69 3.28
CA MET A 106 -7.59 1.41 3.31
C MET A 106 -7.36 0.76 4.67
N ASP A 107 -8.46 0.39 5.34
CA ASP A 107 -8.41 -0.46 6.51
C ASP A 107 -7.95 -1.86 6.11
N PHE A 108 -7.03 -2.44 6.88
CA PHE A 108 -6.64 -3.85 6.75
C PHE A 108 -6.80 -4.59 8.07
N LEU A 109 -6.88 -5.91 7.99
CA LEU A 109 -6.86 -6.78 9.14
C LEU A 109 -5.60 -7.62 9.02
N PRO A 110 -4.59 -7.43 9.89
CA PRO A 110 -3.45 -8.32 9.91
C PRO A 110 -3.93 -9.71 10.34
N THR A 111 -3.79 -10.70 9.45
CA THR A 111 -4.04 -12.10 9.82
C THR A 111 -2.85 -12.59 10.61
N PHE A 112 -3.02 -12.68 11.92
CA PHE A 112 -2.13 -13.43 12.77
C PHE A 112 -2.45 -14.92 12.60
N ASP A 113 -1.61 -15.64 11.86
CA ASP A 113 -1.49 -17.09 12.07
C ASP A 113 -0.79 -17.27 13.43
N PHE A 114 -1.56 -17.17 14.52
CA PHE A 114 -1.18 -17.89 15.72
C PHE A 114 -1.34 -19.37 15.35
N GLU A 115 -0.28 -19.98 14.82
CA GLU A 115 -0.07 -21.40 15.08
C GLU A 115 -0.01 -21.51 16.61
N ILE A 116 -1.17 -21.77 17.23
CA ILE A 116 -1.22 -22.23 18.61
C ILE A 116 -0.51 -23.57 18.53
N GLU A 117 0.81 -23.60 18.75
CA GLU A 117 1.50 -24.79 19.22
C GLU A 117 0.76 -25.17 20.49
N SER A 118 -0.25 -26.01 20.31
CA SER A 118 -0.91 -26.68 21.41
C SER A 118 0.16 -27.60 21.95
N ASP A 119 0.86 -27.15 22.98
CA ASP A 119 1.58 -28.01 23.91
C ASP A 119 0.55 -29.04 24.42
N GLU A 120 0.29 -30.08 23.64
CA GLU A 120 -0.23 -31.33 24.15
C GLU A 120 0.89 -31.93 24.99
N GLN A 121 0.97 -31.44 26.23
CA GLN A 121 1.53 -32.18 27.35
C GLN A 121 0.95 -33.59 27.32
N SER A 122 1.73 -34.48 26.74
CA SER A 122 1.49 -35.92 26.74
C SER A 122 2.39 -36.50 27.82
N ASP A 123 1.81 -36.66 29.00
CA ASP A 123 2.19 -37.50 30.16
C ASP A 123 3.68 -37.79 30.45
#